data_AF-A0A7W0XG73-F1
#
_entry.id   AF-A0A7W0XG73-F1
#
_cell.length_a   1.000
_cell.length_b   1.000
_cell.length_c   1.000
_cell.angle_alpha   90.00
_cell.angle_beta   90.00
_cell.angle_gamma   90.00
#
_symmetry.space_group_name_H-M   'P 1'
#
loop_
_entity.id
_entity.type
_entity.pdbx_description
1 polymer ?
#
loop_
_entity_poly.entity_id
_entity_poly.type
_entity_poly.pdbx_seq_one_letter_code
_entity_poly.pdbx_strand_id
1 'polypeptide(L)'
;MKKEFRERECIHQNDGAEGAFYNGVFYLQALQRLPVDAAVRMSSKVSSFFWADAPHILVWLCVDCASVLRLTDTPRAITQSSRRQA
;
A
#
# COMPACT_ATOMS: atom_id res chain seq x y z
N MET A 1 -21.77 -2.44 11.18
CA MET A 1 -21.29 -1.34 10.32
C MET A 1 -20.07 -1.84 9.55
N LYS A 2 -20.16 -2.03 8.23
CA LYS A 2 -19.00 -2.41 7.41
C LYS A 2 -18.03 -1.22 7.44
N LYS A 3 -16.81 -1.41 7.94
CA LYS A 3 -15.78 -0.36 7.85
C LYS A 3 -15.39 -0.23 6.38
N GLU A 4 -15.78 0.87 5.75
CA GLU A 4 -15.30 1.22 4.42
C GLU A 4 -13.88 1.78 4.56
N PHE A 5 -12.90 1.04 4.03
CA PHE A 5 -11.53 1.52 3.94
C PHE A 5 -11.41 2.41 2.71
N ARG A 6 -10.58 3.46 2.79
CA ARG A 6 -10.24 4.30 1.64
C ARG A 6 -8.98 3.75 0.98
N GLU A 7 -8.98 3.68 -0.34
CA GLU A 7 -7.88 3.10 -1.11
C GLU A 7 -6.89 4.18 -1.56
N ARG A 8 -5.60 3.84 -1.53
CA ARG A 8 -4.51 4.65 -2.07
C ARG A 8 -3.63 3.77 -2.91
N GLU A 9 -3.21 4.27 -4.04
CA GLU A 9 -2.67 3.45 -5.10
C GLU A 9 -1.27 3.93 -5.43
N CYS A 10 -0.36 2.98 -5.67
CA CYS A 10 0.90 3.35 -6.30
C CYS A 10 0.68 3.68 -7.78
N ILE A 11 1.48 4.60 -8.32
CA ILE A 11 1.34 5.11 -9.69
C ILE A 11 1.31 4.03 -10.78
N HIS A 12 1.95 2.87 -10.54
CA HIS A 12 2.02 1.77 -11.51
C HIS A 12 0.70 0.99 -11.67
N GLN A 13 -0.33 1.28 -10.88
CA GLN A 13 -1.65 0.65 -11.05
C GLN A 13 -2.26 1.02 -12.39
N ASN A 14 -2.06 2.26 -12.82
CA ASN A 14 -2.56 2.77 -14.10
C ASN A 14 -1.87 2.11 -15.30
N ASP A 15 -0.67 1.55 -15.10
CA ASP A 15 0.10 0.81 -16.10
C ASP A 15 -0.32 -0.67 -16.19
N GLY A 16 -1.31 -1.09 -15.39
CA GLY A 16 -1.80 -2.47 -15.35
C GLY A 16 -0.88 -3.45 -14.62
N ALA A 17 0.03 -2.95 -13.78
CA ALA A 17 0.93 -3.80 -13.01
C ALA A 17 0.18 -4.73 -12.03
N GLU A 18 0.75 -5.90 -11.75
CA GLU A 18 0.25 -6.79 -10.70
C GLU A 18 0.60 -6.24 -9.31
N GLY A 19 -0.29 -6.44 -8.34
CA GLY A 19 -0.13 -5.91 -6.99
C GLY A 19 -1.19 -6.38 -6.01
N ALA A 20 -1.07 -5.91 -4.77
CA ALA A 20 -1.96 -6.27 -3.67
C ALA A 20 -2.22 -5.08 -2.74
N PHE A 21 -3.32 -5.17 -1.97
CA PHE A 21 -3.65 -4.20 -0.93
C PHE A 21 -3.00 -4.55 0.40
N TYR A 22 -2.43 -3.53 1.05
CA TYR A 22 -1.82 -3.59 2.36
C TYR A 22 -2.51 -2.60 3.30
N ASN A 23 -2.57 -2.91 4.59
CA ASN A 23 -3.07 -1.95 5.57
C ASN A 23 -2.12 -0.73 5.64
N GLY A 24 -2.68 0.48 5.67
CA GLY A 24 -1.92 1.74 5.72
C GLY A 24 -0.95 1.82 6.90
N VAL A 25 -1.28 1.21 8.05
CA VAL A 25 -0.37 1.14 9.22
C VAL A 25 0.88 0.33 8.88
N PHE A 26 0.73 -0.80 8.20
CA PHE A 26 1.86 -1.64 7.80
C PHE A 26 2.71 -0.98 6.73
N TYR A 27 2.09 -0.24 5.81
CA TYR A 27 2.80 0.59 4.85
C TYR A 27 3.65 1.67 5.54
N LEU A 28 3.08 2.41 6.51
CA LEU A 28 3.84 3.42 7.25
C LEU A 28 4.97 2.81 8.08
N GLN A 29 4.72 1.70 8.77
CA GLN A 29 5.77 0.97 9.49
C GLN A 29 6.89 0.50 8.56
N ALA A 30 6.57 0.10 7.33
CA ALA A 30 7.56 -0.29 6.35
C ALA A 30 8.38 0.92 5.86
N LEU A 31 7.73 2.06 5.58
CA LEU A 31 8.43 3.31 5.23
C LEU A 31 9.39 3.76 6.33
N GLN A 32 8.99 3.67 7.59
CA GLN A 32 9.80 4.07 8.75
C GLN A 32 11.08 3.24 8.91
N ARG A 33 11.18 2.07 8.26
CA ARG A 33 12.39 1.22 8.27
C ARG A 33 13.39 1.59 7.17
N LEU A 34 13.03 2.49 6.25
CA LEU A 34 13.91 2.94 5.18
C LEU A 34 14.74 4.15 5.60
N PRO A 35 15.92 4.37 4.99
CA PRO A 35 16.59 5.67 5.02
C PRO A 35 15.65 6.78 4.53
N VAL A 36 15.77 7.99 5.09
CA VAL A 36 14.87 9.12 4.82
C VAL A 36 14.67 9.37 3.32
N ASP A 37 15.74 9.44 2.54
CA ASP A 37 15.65 9.68 1.09
C ASP A 37 14.89 8.57 0.35
N ALA A 38 15.08 7.31 0.78
CA ALA A 38 14.36 6.18 0.20
C ALA A 38 12.88 6.19 0.62
N ALA A 39 12.58 6.57 1.86
CA ALA A 39 11.21 6.72 2.34
C ALA A 39 10.46 7.81 1.56
N VAL A 40 11.08 8.97 1.32
CA VAL A 40 10.50 10.07 0.53
C VAL A 40 10.26 9.65 -0.92
N ARG A 41 11.23 8.99 -1.57
CA ARG A 41 11.06 8.47 -2.93
C ARG A 41 10.00 7.39 -3.03
N MET A 42 9.79 6.59 -1.99
CA MET A 42 8.76 5.56 -1.98
C MET A 42 7.37 6.16 -1.72
N SER A 43 7.27 7.11 -0.79
CA SER A 43 5.99 7.77 -0.50
C SER A 43 5.47 8.60 -1.66
N SER A 44 6.36 9.20 -2.47
CA SER A 44 5.96 9.94 -3.67
C SER A 44 5.33 9.07 -4.76
N LYS A 45 5.48 7.74 -4.69
CA LYS A 45 4.87 6.79 -5.64
C LYS A 45 3.44 6.44 -5.27
N VAL A 46 2.96 6.77 -4.08
CA VAL A 46 1.62 6.41 -3.58
C VAL A 46 0.80 7.68 -3.41
N SER A 47 -0.47 7.65 -3.84
CA SER A 47 -1.40 8.75 -3.63
C SER A 47 -1.43 9.21 -2.16
N SER A 48 -1.32 10.52 -1.94
CA SER A 48 -1.17 11.09 -0.60
C SER A 48 -2.35 10.79 0.32
N PHE A 49 -2.05 10.63 1.61
CA PHE A 49 -3.05 10.51 2.67
C PHE A 49 -2.46 10.98 4.01
N PHE A 50 -3.32 11.35 4.95
CA PHE A 50 -2.89 11.73 6.29
C PHE A 50 -2.47 10.51 7.10
N TRP A 51 -1.32 10.55 7.78
CA TRP A 51 -0.84 9.39 8.55
C TRP A 51 -1.79 8.98 9.68
N ALA A 52 -2.53 9.94 10.25
CA ALA A 52 -3.57 9.67 11.24
C ALA A 52 -4.69 8.76 10.71
N ASP A 53 -4.90 8.75 9.38
CA ASP A 53 -5.92 7.92 8.74
C ASP A 53 -5.44 6.49 8.47
N ALA A 54 -4.15 6.17 8.64
CA ALA A 54 -3.56 4.89 8.25
C ALA A 54 -4.34 3.63 8.68
N PRO A 55 -4.98 3.56 9.88
CA PRO A 55 -5.83 2.43 10.26
C PRO A 55 -7.06 2.20 9.36
N HIS A 56 -7.45 3.20 8.58
CA HIS A 56 -8.61 3.22 7.67
C HIS A 56 -8.20 3.28 6.18
N ILE A 57 -6.91 3.20 5.88
CA ILE A 57 -6.40 3.19 4.50
C ILE A 57 -6.00 1.78 4.08
N LEU A 58 -6.34 1.42 2.85
CA LEU A 58 -5.68 0.33 2.11
C LEU A 58 -4.74 0.95 1.09
N VAL A 59 -3.49 0.51 1.07
CA VAL A 59 -2.50 0.94 0.09
C VAL A 59 -2.28 -0.19 -0.91
N TRP A 60 -2.67 0.02 -2.15
CA TRP A 60 -2.32 -0.85 -3.26
C TRP A 60 -0.87 -0.59 -3.69
N LEU A 61 -0.07 -1.65 -3.73
CA LEU A 61 1.30 -1.61 -4.22
C LEU A 61 1.49 -2.67 -5.28
N CYS A 62 2.18 -2.30 -6.37
CA CYS A 62 2.69 -3.29 -7.29
C CYS A 62 3.74 -4.18 -6.61
N VAL A 63 4.02 -5.34 -7.19
CA VAL A 63 4.99 -6.33 -6.67
C VAL A 63 6.35 -5.68 -6.36
N ASP A 64 6.86 -4.83 -7.24
CA ASP A 64 8.17 -4.17 -7.07
C ASP A 64 8.18 -3.20 -5.88
N CYS A 65 7.16 -2.35 -5.77
CA CYS A 65 7.03 -1.41 -4.65
C CYS A 65 6.87 -2.15 -3.30
N ALA A 66 6.10 -3.24 -3.29
CA ALA A 66 5.91 -4.08 -2.12
C ALA A 66 7.22 -4.80 -1.70
N SER A 67 8.03 -5.23 -2.67
CA SER A 67 9.33 -5.86 -2.45
C SER A 67 10.33 -4.90 -1.81
N VAL A 68 10.41 -3.65 -2.30
CA VAL A 68 11.27 -2.62 -1.69
C VAL A 68 10.90 -2.37 -0.22
N LEU A 69 9.60 -2.43 0.10
CA LEU A 69 9.09 -2.28 1.46
C LEU A 69 9.14 -3.56 2.30
N ARG A 70 9.59 -4.68 1.73
CA ARG A 70 9.60 -6.02 2.35
C ARG A 70 8.24 -6.40 2.94
N LEU A 71 7.17 -6.01 2.26
CA LEU A 71 5.79 -6.31 2.65
C LEU A 71 5.32 -7.66 2.11
N THR A 72 5.98 -8.18 1.07
CA THR A 72 5.79 -9.54 0.53
C THR A 72 6.28 -10.63 1.50
N ASP A 73 7.22 -10.29 2.38
CA ASP A 73 7.92 -11.25 3.25
C ASP A 73 7.18 -11.54 4.56
N THR A 74 6.07 -10.85 4.83
CA THR A 74 5.20 -11.09 5.99
C THR A 74 3.74 -11.15 5.55
N PRO A 75 2.89 -11.98 6.18
CA PRO A 75 1.47 -12.09 5.82
C PRO A 75 0.71 -10.84 6.29
N ARG A 76 0.94 -9.72 5.60
CA ARG A 76 0.37 -8.38 5.86
C ARG A 76 -0.49 -7.91 4.69
N ALA A 77 -0.44 -8.62 3.56
CA ALA A 77 -1.34 -8.40 2.46
C ALA A 77 -2.75 -8.82 2.90
N ILE A 78 -3.70 -7.90 2.74
CA ILE A 78 -5.10 -8.27 2.79
C ILE A 78 -5.38 -8.79 1.39
N THR A 79 -5.32 -10.11 1.21
CA THR A 79 -5.76 -10.74 -0.04
C THR A 79 -7.25 -10.49 -0.15
N GLN A 80 -7.62 -9.39 -0.80
CA GLN A 80 -8.99 -9.10 -1.18
C GLN A 80 -9.30 -9.96 -2.42
N SER A 81 -9.36 -11.27 -2.23
CA SER A 81 -9.95 -12.19 -3.18
C SER A 81 -11.45 -11.94 -3.20
N SER A 82 -11.89 -10.86 -3.87
CA SER A 82 -13.22 -10.61 -4.45
C SER A 82 -13.46 -9.12 -4.68
N ARG A 83 -13.05 -8.58 -5.84
CA ARG A 83 -13.82 -7.53 -6.56
C ARG A 83 -13.26 -7.23 -7.96
N ARG A 84 -13.49 -8.18 -8.88
CA ARG A 84 -13.84 -7.91 -10.27
C ARG A 84 -14.89 -8.93 -10.70
N GLN A 85 -16.12 -8.71 -10.22
CA GLN A 85 -17.32 -9.15 -10.93
C GLN A 85 -18.21 -7.92 -11.07
N ALA A 86 -18.07 -7.27 -12.22
CA ALA A 86 -19.07 -6.46 -12.90
C ALA A 86 -18.65 -6.43 -14.37
#